data_AF-A0A954STW2-F1
#
_entry.id   AF-A0A954STW2-F1
#
_cell.length_a   1.000
_cell.length_b   1.000
_cell.length_c   1.000
_cell.angle_alpha   90.00
_cell.angle_beta   90.00
_cell.angle_gamma   90.00
#
_symmetry.space_group_name_H-M   'P 1'
#
loop_
_entity.id
_entity.type
_entity.pdbx_description
1 polymer ?
#
loop_
_entity_poly.entity_id
_entity_poly.type
_entity_poly.pdbx_seq_one_letter_code
_entity_poly.pdbx_strand_id
1 'polypeptide(L)'
;MRTQGSAIELETRRRIAGRMLLDGKGVREVAGLLKVSKSAVSRWKQTVERKGLDGLASKPHPGPAPRLSPTQKERLKKLLIGGAI
;
A
#
# COMPACT_ATOMS: atom_id res chain seq x y z
N MET A 1 -11.92 9.68 -7.81
CA MET A 1 -10.68 10.39 -7.44
C MET A 1 -9.59 9.37 -7.15
N ARG A 2 -8.52 9.35 -7.95
CA ARG A 2 -7.29 8.62 -7.61
C ARG A 2 -6.45 9.55 -6.73
N THR A 3 -6.15 9.13 -5.51
CA THR A 3 -5.24 9.86 -4.63
C THR A 3 -3.82 9.53 -5.05
N GLN A 4 -3.05 10.56 -5.39
CA GLN A 4 -1.66 10.41 -5.79
C GLN A 4 -0.76 10.16 -4.58
N GLY A 5 0.37 9.50 -4.83
CA GLY A 5 1.42 9.22 -3.85
C GLY A 5 1.98 7.81 -3.97
N SER A 6 3.19 7.63 -3.48
CA SER A 6 3.82 6.33 -3.26
C SER A 6 3.00 5.46 -2.30
N ALA A 7 3.25 4.16 -2.32
CA ALA A 7 2.59 3.22 -1.40
C ALA A 7 2.75 3.65 0.08
N ILE A 8 3.92 4.21 0.43
CA ILE A 8 4.24 4.71 1.76
C ILE A 8 3.38 5.93 2.09
N GLU A 9 3.30 6.93 1.21
CA GLU A 9 2.48 8.13 1.44
C GLU A 9 0.99 7.79 1.58
N LEU A 10 0.51 6.83 0.76
CA LEU A 10 -0.87 6.36 0.86
C LEU A 10 -1.14 5.63 2.18
N GLU A 11 -0.20 4.82 2.66
CA GLU A 11 -0.31 4.16 3.96
C GLU A 11 -0.29 5.17 5.10
N THR A 12 0.66 6.12 5.10
CA THR A 12 0.75 7.18 6.12
C THR A 12 -0.57 7.93 6.22
N ARG A 13 -1.16 8.32 5.08
CA ARG A 13 -2.46 8.99 5.04
C ARG A 13 -3.57 8.13 5.66
N ARG A 14 -3.58 6.83 5.37
CA ARG A 14 -4.53 5.89 6.00
C ARG A 14 -4.34 5.84 7.51
N ARG A 15 -3.10 5.70 7.99
CA ARG A 15 -2.80 5.62 9.43
C ARG A 15 -3.21 6.89 10.17
N ILE A 16 -2.97 8.08 9.59
CA ILE A 16 -3.45 9.36 10.14
C ILE A 16 -4.98 9.37 10.24
N ALA A 17 -5.68 8.98 9.17
CA ALA A 17 -7.14 8.87 9.19
C ALA A 17 -7.63 7.90 10.27
N GLY A 18 -6.98 6.74 10.40
CA GLY A 18 -7.29 5.74 11.42
C GLY A 18 -7.12 6.28 12.83
N ARG A 19 -6.05 7.03 13.11
CA ARG A 19 -5.84 7.67 14.41
C ARG A 19 -6.94 8.68 14.72
N MET A 20 -7.25 9.57 13.77
CA MET A 20 -8.33 10.54 13.92
C MET A 20 -9.69 9.88 14.23
N LEU A 21 -9.99 8.75 13.58
CA LEU A 21 -11.21 7.99 13.81
C LEU A 21 -11.23 7.35 15.21
N LEU A 22 -10.09 6.87 15.70
CA LEU A 22 -9.94 6.35 17.07
C LEU A 22 -10.09 7.47 18.11
N ASP A 23 -9.65 8.68 17.79
CA ASP A 23 -9.81 9.88 18.62
C ASP A 23 -11.26 10.44 18.57
N GLY A 24 -12.20 9.72 17.94
CA GLY A 24 -13.62 10.06 17.90
C GLY A 24 -14.06 10.99 16.76
N LYS A 25 -13.15 11.38 15.86
CA LYS A 25 -13.51 12.24 14.72
C LYS A 25 -14.44 11.54 13.74
N GLY A 26 -15.35 12.32 13.15
CA GLY A 26 -16.34 11.81 12.22
C GLY A 26 -15.78 11.53 10.81
N VAL A 27 -16.40 10.59 10.08
CA VAL A 27 -16.00 10.25 8.69
C VAL A 27 -15.98 11.47 7.76
N ARG A 28 -16.96 12.37 7.89
CA ARG A 28 -17.03 13.60 7.07
C ARG A 28 -15.89 14.56 7.39
N GLU A 29 -15.59 14.73 8.67
CA GLU A 29 -14.52 15.60 9.14
C GLU A 29 -13.16 15.12 8.64
N VAL A 30 -12.85 13.83 8.85
CA VAL A 30 -11.60 13.21 8.43
C VAL A 30 -11.43 13.27 6.90
N ALA A 31 -12.51 13.06 6.14
CA ALA A 31 -12.49 13.17 4.69
C ALA A 31 -12.14 14.59 4.21
N GLY A 32 -12.69 15.62 4.87
CA GLY A 32 -12.38 17.01 4.58
C GLY A 32 -10.93 17.36 4.90
N LEU A 33 -10.46 17.00 6.10
CA LEU A 33 -9.10 17.30 6.56
C LEU A 33 -8.02 16.65 5.68
N LEU A 34 -8.25 15.41 5.25
CA LEU A 34 -7.27 14.65 4.44
C LEU A 34 -7.51 14.76 2.93
N LYS A 35 -8.51 15.53 2.49
CA LYS A 35 -8.90 15.69 1.08
C LYS A 35 -9.10 14.34 0.37
N VAL A 36 -9.79 13.41 1.05
CA VAL A 36 -10.11 12.06 0.54
C VAL A 36 -11.62 11.87 0.46
N SER A 37 -12.09 10.84 -0.24
CA SER A 37 -13.52 10.56 -0.31
C SER A 37 -14.04 9.99 1.02
N LYS A 38 -15.28 10.35 1.38
CA LYS A 38 -15.99 9.80 2.55
C LYS A 38 -16.06 8.26 2.51
N SER A 39 -16.24 7.68 1.32
CA SER A 39 -16.29 6.23 1.13
C SER A 39 -14.96 5.55 1.45
N ALA A 40 -13.82 6.19 1.16
CA ALA A 40 -12.50 5.65 1.54
C ALA A 40 -12.33 5.64 3.06
N VAL A 41 -12.66 6.75 3.71
CA VAL A 41 -12.60 6.87 5.18
C VAL A 41 -13.54 5.88 5.86
N SER A 42 -14.75 5.67 5.32
CA SER A 42 -15.69 4.66 5.84
C SER A 42 -15.10 3.24 5.81
N ARG A 43 -14.45 2.86 4.70
CA ARG A 43 -13.76 1.55 4.62
C ARG A 43 -12.59 1.46 5.61
N TRP A 44 -11.86 2.54 5.82
CA TRP A 44 -10.76 2.56 6.80
C TRP A 44 -11.29 2.44 8.22
N LYS A 45 -12.40 3.12 8.56
CA LYS A 45 -13.09 2.97 9.85
C LYS A 45 -13.44 1.50 10.13
N GLN A 46 -14.13 0.85 9.20
CA GLN A 46 -14.45 -0.59 9.31
C GLN A 46 -13.21 -1.47 9.45
N THR A 47 -12.12 -1.10 8.77
CA THR A 47 -10.86 -1.84 8.84
C THR A 47 -10.20 -1.69 10.21
N VAL A 48 -10.19 -0.47 10.77
CA VAL A 48 -9.66 -0.16 12.09
C VAL A 48 -10.49 -0.84 13.19
N GLU A 49 -11.81 -0.80 13.09
CA GLU A 49 -12.71 -1.48 14.04
C GLU A 49 -12.48 -2.99 14.10
N ARG A 50 -12.13 -3.61 12.96
CA ARG A 50 -11.90 -5.06 12.87
C ARG A 50 -10.47 -5.51 13.12
N LYS A 51 -9.48 -4.71 12.71
CA LYS A 51 -8.06 -5.12 12.62
C LYS A 51 -7.09 -4.13 13.25
N GLY A 52 -7.58 -3.08 13.90
CA GLY A 52 -6.76 -1.98 14.39
C GLY A 52 -6.06 -1.20 13.27
N LEU A 53 -5.10 -0.36 13.65
CA LEU A 53 -4.34 0.48 12.71
C LEU A 53 -3.48 -0.35 11.75
N ASP A 54 -3.02 -1.52 12.15
CA ASP A 54 -2.21 -2.40 11.30
C ASP A 54 -2.99 -2.95 10.10
N GLY A 55 -4.33 -3.00 10.20
CA GLY A 55 -5.19 -3.31 9.07
C GLY A 55 -5.08 -2.32 7.89
N LEU A 56 -4.51 -1.13 8.12
CA LEU A 56 -4.33 -0.09 7.10
C LEU A 56 -2.97 -0.15 6.38
N ALA A 57 -2.11 -1.09 6.76
CA ALA A 57 -0.80 -1.28 6.15
C ALA A 57 -0.91 -1.49 4.63
N SER A 58 0.05 -0.93 3.89
CA SER A 58 0.18 -1.21 2.46
C SER A 58 0.54 -2.68 2.28
N LYS A 59 -0.12 -3.32 1.31
CA LYS A 59 0.27 -4.66 0.88
C LYS A 59 1.25 -4.50 -0.27
N PRO A 60 2.44 -5.14 -0.22
CA PRO A 60 3.30 -5.21 -1.39
C PRO A 60 2.49 -5.78 -2.55
N HIS A 61 2.58 -5.14 -3.72
CA HIS A 61 2.10 -5.72 -4.95
C HIS A 61 3.26 -6.55 -5.53
N PRO A 62 3.30 -7.88 -5.30
CA PRO A 62 4.32 -8.69 -5.94
C PRO A 62 4.14 -8.51 -7.45
N GLY A 63 5.24 -8.21 -8.14
CA GLY A 63 5.26 -8.18 -9.60
C GLY A 63 4.83 -9.53 -10.18
N PRO A 64 4.66 -9.60 -11.52
CA PRO A 64 4.38 -10.87 -12.17
C PRO A 64 5.44 -11.92 -11.79
N ALA A 65 5.03 -13.19 -11.76
CA ALA A 65 5.95 -14.28 -11.53
C ALA A 65 7.17 -14.17 -12.47
N PRO A 66 8.40 -14.43 -12.00
CA PRO A 66 9.58 -14.37 -12.84
C PRO A 66 9.40 -15.27 -14.06
N ARG A 67 9.61 -14.73 -15.27
CA ARG A 67 9.51 -15.50 -16.52
C ARG A 67 10.61 -16.54 -16.67
N LEU A 68 11.73 -16.35 -15.96
CA LEU A 68 12.85 -17.28 -15.97
C LEU A 68 12.71 -18.30 -14.85
N SER A 69 12.85 -19.58 -15.21
CA SER A 69 13.05 -20.67 -14.25
C SER A 69 14.33 -20.45 -13.42
N PRO A 70 14.48 -21.13 -12.27
CA PRO A 70 15.73 -21.08 -11.50
C PRO A 70 16.97 -21.42 -12.33
N THR A 71 16.87 -22.43 -13.21
CA THR A 71 17.97 -22.84 -14.09
C THR A 71 18.29 -21.77 -15.14
N GLN A 72 17.28 -21.10 -15.70
CA GLN A 72 17.48 -19.99 -16.63
C GLN A 72 18.10 -18.76 -15.95
N LYS A 73 17.76 -18.49 -14.68
CA LYS A 73 18.41 -17.44 -13.90
C LYS A 73 19.88 -17.72 -13.66
N GLU A 74 20.24 -18.97 -13.32
CA GLU A 74 21.65 -19.35 -13.17
C GLU A 74 22.41 -19.26 -14.48
N ARG A 75 21.79 -19.68 -15.60
CA ARG A 75 22.38 -19.49 -16.92
C ARG A 75 22.59 -18.02 -17.24
N LEU A 76 21.59 -17.18 -16.99
CA LEU A 76 21.69 -15.73 -17.18
C LEU A 76 22.82 -15.14 -16.33
N LYS A 77 22.93 -15.53 -15.06
CA LYS A 77 23.99 -15.07 -14.16
C LYS A 77 25.38 -15.39 -14.71
N LYS A 78 25.59 -16.60 -15.24
CA LYS A 78 26.86 -17.00 -15.87
C LYS A 78 27.16 -16.17 -17.11
N LEU A 79 26.17 -15.92 -17.97
CA LEU A 79 26.33 -15.08 -19.16
C LEU A 79 26.69 -13.63 -18.79
N LEU A 80 26.03 -13.06 -17.78
CA LEU A 80 26.32 -11.71 -17.32
C LEU A 80 27.74 -11.58 -16.74
N ILE A 81 28.22 -12.59 -15.99
CA ILE A 81 29.60 -12.62 -15.47
C ILE A 81 30.61 -12.79 -16.61
N GLY A 82 30.29 -13.59 -17.62
CA GLY A 82 31.17 -13.84 -18.76
C GLY A 82 31.42 -12.64 -19.66
N GLY A 83 30.61 -11.57 -19.53
CA GLY A 83 30.68 -10.40 -20.40
C GLY A 83 30.08 -10.67 -21.79
N ALA A 84 30.03 -9.62 -22.61
CA ALA A 84 29.65 -9.77 -24.01
C ALA A 84 30.77 -10.53 -24.75
N ILE A 85 30.37 -11.50 -25.58
CA ILE A 85 31.25 -12.11 -26.60
C ILE A 85 31.26 -11.18 -27.81
#